data_AF-A0A2T4WFG7-F1
#
_entry.id   AF-A0A2T4WFG7-F1
#
_cell.length_a   1.000
_cell.length_b   1.000
_cell.length_c   1.000
_cell.angle_alpha   90.00
_cell.angle_beta   90.00
_cell.angle_gamma   90.00
#
_symmetry.space_group_name_H-M   'P 1'
#
loop_
_entity.id
_entity.type
_entity.pdbx_description
1 polymer ?
#
loop_
_entity_poly.entity_id
_entity_poly.type
_entity_poly.pdbx_seq_one_letter_code
_entity_poly.pdbx_strand_id
1 'polypeptide(L)' 'MEETKNIKSLLLQEQWEASFFEIVEQYSERLLYCAVGILKSESLAQDALQEGMIGIWKNLHKFKGNSHPFTWCYT' A
#
# COMPACT_ATOMS: atom_id res chain seq x y z
N MET A 1 -4.36 13.87 -17.86
CA MET A 1 -3.29 12.93 -17.47
C MET A 1 -2.98 13.26 -16.03
N GLU A 2 -3.59 12.54 -15.09
CA GLU A 2 -3.32 12.74 -13.66
C GLU A 2 -1.84 12.55 -13.42
N GLU A 3 -1.20 13.58 -12.84
CA GLU A 3 0.12 13.44 -12.27
C GLU A 3 0.05 12.26 -11.30
N THR A 4 0.70 11.15 -11.63
CA THR A 4 0.86 10.05 -10.71
C THR A 4 1.63 10.61 -9.52
N LYS A 5 0.93 10.97 -8.43
CA LYS A 5 1.60 11.57 -7.28
C LYS A 5 2.60 10.55 -6.77
N ASN A 6 3.85 10.99 -6.67
CA ASN A 6 4.94 10.10 -6.33
C ASN A 6 4.84 9.73 -4.84
N ILE A 7 4.32 8.54 -4.54
CA ILE A 7 4.16 8.01 -3.17
C ILE A 7 5.45 8.16 -2.36
N LYS A 8 6.62 7.94 -2.98
CA LYS A 8 7.92 8.09 -2.31
C LYS A 8 8.15 9.54 -1.85
N SER A 9 7.81 10.51 -2.69
CA SER A 9 7.91 11.93 -2.32
C SER A 9 6.99 12.28 -1.16
N LEU A 10 5.73 11.83 -1.20
CA LEU A 10 4.76 12.09 -0.13
C LEU A 10 5.23 11.48 1.20
N LEU A 11 5.76 10.26 1.18
CA LEU A 11 6.30 9.58 2.35
C LEU A 11 7.50 10.32 2.95
N LEU A 12 8.41 10.83 2.10
CA LEU A 12 9.59 11.57 2.55
C LEU A 12 9.25 12.98 3.07
N GLN A 13 8.11 13.53 2.65
CA GLN A 13 7.57 14.80 3.15
C GLN A 13 6.65 14.62 4.36
N GLU A 14 6.57 13.40 4.89
CA GLU A 14 5.72 13.06 6.05
C GLU A 14 4.22 13.33 5.82
N GLN A 15 3.79 13.35 4.55
CA GLN A 15 2.39 13.51 4.18
C GLN A 15 1.67 12.16 4.26
N TRP A 16 1.46 11.66 5.49
CA TRP A 16 1.02 10.27 5.72
C TRP A 16 -0.34 9.96 5.11
N GLU A 17 -1.32 10.82 5.28
CA GLU A 17 -2.68 10.65 4.74
C GLU A 17 -2.66 10.60 3.21
N ALA A 18 -1.98 11.56 2.57
CA ALA A 18 -1.85 11.60 1.12
C ALA A 18 -1.05 10.38 0.60
N SER A 19 0.02 9.99 1.28
CA SER A 19 0.81 8.80 0.94
C SER A 19 -0.03 7.54 0.99
N PHE A 20 -0.83 7.39 2.05
CA PHE A 20 -1.68 6.22 2.24
C PHE A 20 -2.82 6.17 1.22
N PHE A 21 -3.45 7.30 0.94
CA PHE A 21 -4.49 7.41 -0.08
C PHE A 21 -3.96 6.91 -1.43
N GLU A 22 -2.79 7.38 -1.85
CA GLU A 22 -2.17 6.96 -3.11
C GLU A 22 -1.74 5.48 -3.08
N ILE A 23 -1.30 4.95 -1.93
CA ILE A 23 -1.03 3.50 -1.78
C ILE A 23 -2.31 2.69 -1.97
N VAL A 24 -3.42 3.09 -1.34
CA VAL A 24 -4.70 2.40 -1.48
C VAL A 24 -5.19 2.48 -2.92
N GLU A 25 -5.18 3.66 -3.52
CA GLU A 25 -5.66 3.87 -4.90
C GLU A 25 -4.83 3.10 -5.93
N GLN A 26 -3.50 3.15 -5.83
CA GLN A 26 -2.62 2.56 -6.84
C GLN A 26 -2.35 1.07 -6.62
N TYR A 27 -2.38 0.56 -5.38
CA TYR A 27 -1.91 -0.80 -5.07
C TYR A 27 -3.02 -1.78 -4.68
N SER A 28 -4.20 -1.33 -4.26
CA SER A 28 -5.25 -2.22 -3.72
C SER A 28 -5.69 -3.31 -4.69
N GLU A 29 -5.94 -2.96 -5.96
CA GLU A 29 -6.42 -3.92 -6.96
C GLU A 29 -5.39 -5.05 -7.17
N ARG A 30 -4.12 -4.70 -7.38
CA ARG A 30 -3.06 -5.68 -7.59
C ARG A 30 -2.83 -6.56 -6.36
N LEU A 31 -2.86 -5.98 -5.16
CA LEU A 31 -2.71 -6.71 -3.91
C LEU A 31 -3.90 -7.66 -3.66
N LEU A 32 -5.12 -7.22 -3.99
CA LEU A 32 -6.31 -8.06 -3.91
C LEU A 32 -6.20 -9.27 -4.83
N TYR A 33 -5.81 -9.07 -6.10
CA TYR A 33 -5.62 -10.19 -7.03
C TYR A 33 -4.57 -11.19 -6.54
N CYS A 34 -3.47 -10.72 -5.96
CA CYS A 34 -2.48 -11.59 -5.33
C CYS A 34 -3.09 -12.37 -4.16
N ALA A 35 -3.83 -11.71 -3.26
CA ALA A 35 -4.47 -12.35 -2.12
C ALA A 35 -5.52 -13.39 -2.54
N VAL A 36 -6.37 -13.09 -3.53
CA VAL A 36 -7.33 -14.05 -4.10
C VAL A 36 -6.59 -15.25 -4.71
N GLY A 37 -5.48 -15.00 -5.40
CA GLY A 37 -4.62 -16.06 -5.95
C GLY A 37 -4.09 -17.03 -4.90
N ILE A 38 -3.82 -16.56 -3.68
CA ILE A 38 -3.29 -17.35 -2.56
C ILE A 38 -4.42 -18.03 -1.78
N LEU A 39 -5.43 -17.26 -1.38
CA LEU A 39 -6.47 -17.69 -0.44
C LEU A 39 -7.63 -18.41 -1.11
N LYS A 40 -7.77 -18.28 -2.44
CA LYS A 40 -8.86 -18.88 -3.24
C LYS A 40 -10.27 -18.52 -2.74
N SER A 41 -10.38 -17.42 -1.99
CA SER A 41 -11.62 -16.88 -1.45
C SER A 41 -11.55 -15.36 -1.52
N GLU A 42 -12.57 -14.75 -2.13
CA GLU A 42 -12.65 -13.30 -2.25
C GLU A 42 -12.81 -12.62 -0.89
N SER A 43 -13.65 -13.17 -0.01
CA SER A 43 -13.88 -12.59 1.32
C SER A 43 -12.60 -12.62 2.17
N LEU A 44 -11.90 -13.76 2.20
CA LEU A 44 -10.64 -13.87 2.95
C LEU A 44 -9.55 -12.98 2.34
N ALA A 45 -9.56 -12.78 1.03
CA ALA A 45 -8.62 -11.89 0.36
C ALA A 45 -8.89 -10.41 0.66
N GLN A 46 -10.15 -10.01 0.75
CA GLN A 46 -10.53 -8.66 1.18
C GLN A 46 -10.11 -8.40 2.63
N ASP A 47 -10.34 -9.37 3.54
CA ASP A 47 -9.91 -9.28 4.94
C ASP A 47 -8.37 -9.16 5.04
N ALA A 48 -7.64 -10.03 4.32
CA ALA A 48 -6.19 -9.99 4.29
C ALA A 48 -5.63 -8.68 3.71
N LEU A 49 -6.27 -8.13 2.68
CA LEU A 49 -5.92 -6.83 2.12
C LEU A 49 -6.13 -5.72 3.15
N GLN A 50 -7.28 -5.72 3.83
CA GLN A 50 -7.59 -4.72 4.86
C GLN A 50 -6.57 -4.74 5.99
N GLU A 51 -6.25 -5.91 6.53
CA GLU A 51 -5.23 -6.06 7.57
C GLU A 51 -3.85 -5.62 7.09
N GLY A 52 -3.49 -5.93 5.84
CA GLY A 52 -2.28 -5.44 5.19
C GLY A 52 -2.22 -3.91 5.13
N MET A 53 -3.32 -3.26 4.74
CA MET A 53 -3.42 -1.80 4.67
C MET A 53 -3.33 -1.15 6.06
N ILE A 54 -3.95 -1.75 7.08
CA ILE A 54 -3.81 -1.30 8.48
C ILE A 54 -2.34 -1.41 8.93
N GLY A 55 -1.66 -2.50 8.58
CA GLY A 55 -0.24 -2.70 8.84
C GLY A 55 0.63 -1.63 8.18
N ILE A 56 0.38 -1.33 6.91
CA ILE A 56 1.06 -0.27 6.16
C ILE A 56 0.86 1.08 6.85
N TRP A 57 -0.39 1.48 7.13
CA TRP A 57 -0.73 2.74 7.81
C TRP A 57 0.03 2.94 9.11
N LYS A 58 0.02 1.91 9.97
CA LYS A 58 0.72 1.93 11.27
C LYS A 58 2.23 2.09 11.14
N ASN A 59 2.82 1.75 10.00
CA ASN A 59 4.27 1.75 9.79
C ASN A 59 4.77 2.81 8.80
N LEU A 60 3.91 3.68 8.22
CA LEU A 60 4.32 4.67 7.21
C LEU A 60 5.53 5.53 7.65
N HIS A 61 5.54 5.95 8.92
CA HIS A 61 6.61 6.73 9.53
C HIS A 61 7.97 5.99 9.60
N LYS A 62 8.00 4.68 9.39
CA LYS A 62 9.23 3.88 9.36
C LYS A 62 9.85 3.81 7.97
N PHE A 63 9.18 4.34 6.94
CA PHE A 63 9.71 4.36 5.59
C PHE A 63 10.93 5.29 5.49
N LYS A 64 12.07 4.75 5.06
CA LYS A 64 13.34 5.49 4.96
C LYS A 64 13.76 5.84 3.53
N GLY A 65 12.96 5.51 2.51
CA GLY A 65 13.29 5.79 1.11
C GLY A 65 14.34 4.87 0.47
N ASN A 66 14.83 3.86 1.20
CA ASN A 66 15.86 2.91 0.74
C ASN A 66 15.34 1.88 -0.26
N SER A 67 14.02 1.70 -0.36
CA SER A 67 13.35 0.79 -1.29
C SER A 67 12.20 1.51 -2.02
N HIS A 68 11.68 0.88 -3.07
CA HIS A 68 10.47 1.35 -3.73
C HIS A 68 9.27 1.21 -2.78
N PRO A 69 8.33 2.18 -2.71
CA PRO A 69 7.17 2.10 -1.81
C PRO A 69 6.36 0.81 -1.96
N PHE A 70 6.12 0.38 -3.21
CA PHE A 70 5.46 -0.90 -3.47
C PHE A 70 6.19 -2.11 -2.87
N THR A 71 7.52 -2.17 -2.98
CA THR A 71 8.32 -3.26 -2.40
C THR A 71 8.32 -3.22 -0.88
N TRP A 72 8.34 -2.02 -0.28
CA TRP A 72 8.29 -1.85 1.17
C TRP A 72 6.95 -2.32 1.76
N CYS A 73 5.84 -2.22 1.03
CA CYS A 73 4.55 -2.73 1.50
C CYS A 73 4.54 -4.24 1.78
N TYR A 74 5.54 -4.99 1.32
CA TYR A 74 5.71 -6.43 1.60
C TYR A 74 6.63 -6.75 2.80
N THR A 75 7.25 -5.75 3.44
CA THR A 75 8.17 -5.93 4.58
C THR A 75 7.46 -5.71 5.91
#